data_AF-A0A1F1ULA7-F1
#
_entry.id   AF-A0A1F1ULA7-F1
#
_cell.length_a   1.000
_cell.length_b   1.000
_cell.length_c   1.000
_cell.angle_alpha   90.00
_cell.angle_beta   90.00
_cell.angle_gamma   90.00
#
_symmetry.space_group_name_H-M   'P 1'
#
loop_
_entity.id
_entity.type
_entity.pdbx_description
1 polymer ?
#
loop_
_entity_poly.entity_id
_entity_poly.type
_entity_poly.pdbx_seq_one_letter_code
_entity_poly.pdbx_strand_id
1 'polypeptide(L)'
;MVFEDVDGIGTAWHPAEDNSGRYFAADEAELTLTLIVEAAIDSYDSAALSLEDGTADCESSIFGEFEKDIESVYRLGSDASKVRSSLASLCRFIDRIPAPGASKNSDWSADAAAFAEDADDLLSRVSGIHARLTQLVTVYLALVAQKQNEDMKRISGWAAILFTPSLVGAIYGMNFESIPELTWDFGYPLSILAMVIISAGLYAVFRRQRWL
;
A
#
# COMPACT_ATOMS: atom_id res chain seq x y z
N MET A 1 -4.38 17.26 1.69
CA MET A 1 -4.71 18.52 2.37
C MET A 1 -3.73 18.67 3.53
N VAL A 2 -2.45 18.90 3.22
CA VAL A 2 -1.35 19.11 4.17
C VAL A 2 -0.26 19.87 3.38
N PHE A 3 -0.50 21.15 3.12
CA PHE A 3 0.49 22.10 2.60
C PHE A 3 0.17 23.46 3.22
N GLU A 4 -0.04 23.47 4.54
CA GLU A 4 -0.50 24.65 5.25
C GLU A 4 0.25 24.79 6.58
N ASP A 5 1.57 24.62 6.53
CA ASP A 5 2.44 25.19 7.55
C ASP A 5 3.83 25.47 6.96
N VAL A 6 3.92 26.53 6.18
CA VAL A 6 5.18 27.15 5.72
C VAL A 6 5.39 28.49 6.46
N ASP A 7 4.68 28.71 7.57
CA ASP A 7 4.70 29.99 8.31
C ASP A 7 5.85 30.07 9.34
N GLY A 8 6.54 28.96 9.63
CA GLY A 8 7.71 28.93 10.51
C GLY A 8 9.00 29.55 9.93
N ILE A 9 9.06 29.77 8.61
CA ILE A 9 10.25 30.30 7.93
C ILE A 9 10.33 31.84 8.06
N GLY A 10 9.23 32.50 8.46
CA GLY A 10 9.12 33.96 8.47
C GLY A 10 9.70 34.68 9.69
N THR A 11 9.93 34.00 10.82
CA THR A 11 10.24 34.69 12.10
C THR A 11 11.73 34.76 12.47
N ALA A 12 12.63 34.18 11.69
CA ALA A 12 14.08 34.21 11.95
C ALA A 12 14.85 35.26 11.13
N TRP A 13 14.19 35.96 10.19
CA TRP A 13 14.87 36.85 9.25
C TRP A 13 14.75 38.33 9.63
N HIS A 14 15.82 38.91 10.17
CA HIS A 14 16.04 40.35 10.23
C HIS A 14 17.21 40.71 9.30
N PRO A 15 16.99 41.45 8.20
CA PRO A 15 18.09 41.87 7.34
C PRO A 15 18.82 43.04 8.01
N ALA A 16 20.09 42.85 8.33
CA ALA A 16 20.99 43.97 8.56
C ALA A 16 21.42 44.51 7.19
N GLU A 17 20.76 45.58 6.72
CA GLU A 17 21.27 46.34 5.56
C GLU A 17 22.56 47.07 5.96
N ASP A 18 23.71 46.64 5.43
CA ASP A 18 24.84 47.54 5.24
C ASP A 18 25.06 47.82 3.75
N ASN A 19 25.00 49.10 3.44
CA ASN A 19 25.12 49.71 2.13
C ASN A 19 26.60 49.87 1.76
N SER A 20 27.32 48.76 1.60
CA SER A 20 28.71 48.80 1.16
C SER A 20 29.01 47.64 0.23
N GLY A 21 29.10 47.93 -1.08
CA GLY A 21 29.38 46.97 -2.16
C GLY A 21 30.76 46.31 -2.06
N ARG A 22 30.94 45.46 -1.06
CA ARG A 22 32.12 44.65 -0.77
C ARG A 22 31.65 43.21 -0.59
N TYR A 23 32.37 42.29 -1.23
CA TYR A 23 32.28 40.84 -1.07
C TYR A 23 31.64 40.43 0.27
N PHE A 24 30.39 39.96 0.21
CA PHE A 24 29.79 39.22 1.33
C PHE A 24 30.81 38.15 1.74
N ALA A 25 31.21 38.15 3.01
CA ALA A 25 32.27 37.30 3.50
C ALA A 25 31.89 35.84 3.21
N ALA A 26 32.80 35.07 2.62
CA ALA A 26 32.56 33.65 2.29
C ALA A 26 32.01 32.86 3.49
N ASP A 27 32.34 33.30 4.71
CA ASP A 27 31.90 32.78 6.01
C ASP A 27 30.37 32.91 6.26
N GLU A 28 29.74 34.02 5.87
CA GLU A 28 28.27 34.19 6.03
C GLU A 28 27.48 33.35 5.02
N ALA A 29 28.02 33.19 3.81
CA ALA A 29 27.41 32.35 2.79
C ALA A 29 27.50 30.85 3.15
N GLU A 30 28.62 30.42 3.72
CA GLU A 30 28.84 29.07 4.24
C GLU A 30 27.86 28.75 5.37
N LEU A 31 27.75 29.63 6.37
CA LEU A 31 26.79 29.51 7.47
C LEU A 31 25.34 29.46 6.98
N THR A 32 24.97 30.30 6.02
CA THR A 32 23.60 30.31 5.48
C THR A 32 23.27 29.01 4.75
N LEU A 33 24.21 28.46 3.98
CA LEU A 33 24.03 27.18 3.30
C LEU A 33 23.89 26.01 4.28
N THR A 34 24.76 25.95 5.30
CA THR A 34 24.67 24.96 6.37
C THR A 34 23.29 24.98 7.04
N LEU A 35 22.81 26.15 7.46
CA LEU A 35 21.51 26.27 8.11
C LEU A 35 20.34 25.86 7.20
N ILE A 36 20.41 26.16 5.91
CA ILE A 36 19.38 25.75 4.94
C ILE A 36 19.38 24.23 4.75
N VAL A 37 20.55 23.61 4.64
CA VAL A 37 20.67 22.15 4.45
C VAL A 37 20.22 21.42 5.71
N GLU A 38 20.63 21.87 6.90
CA GLU A 38 20.20 21.32 8.18
C GLU A 38 18.67 21.41 8.35
N ALA A 39 18.08 22.59 8.13
CA ALA A 39 16.63 22.75 8.19
C ALA A 39 15.88 21.89 7.15
N ALA A 40 16.48 21.67 5.98
CA ALA A 40 15.92 20.78 4.97
C ALA A 40 15.95 19.32 5.43
N ILE A 41 17.08 18.85 5.96
CA ILE A 41 17.24 17.49 6.50
C ILE A 41 16.24 17.25 7.65
N ASP A 42 16.14 18.18 8.60
CA ASP A 42 15.18 18.11 9.71
C ASP A 42 13.73 18.01 9.24
N SER A 43 13.38 18.81 8.20
CA SER A 43 12.05 18.74 7.60
C SER A 43 11.75 17.37 6.97
N TYR A 44 12.74 16.77 6.31
CA TYR A 44 12.57 15.44 5.73
C TYR A 44 12.54 14.33 6.79
N ASP A 45 13.25 14.48 7.92
CA ASP A 45 13.19 13.52 9.04
C ASP A 45 11.80 13.53 9.69
N SER A 46 11.23 14.71 9.92
CA SER A 46 9.84 14.85 10.37
C SER A 46 8.85 14.21 9.39
N ALA A 47 9.06 14.39 8.09
CA ALA A 47 8.24 13.73 7.07
C ALA A 47 8.40 12.21 7.11
N ALA A 48 9.61 11.69 7.31
CA ALA A 48 9.85 10.25 7.43
C ALA A 48 9.15 9.63 8.64
N LEU A 49 9.15 10.31 9.79
CA LEU A 49 8.40 9.90 10.98
C LEU A 49 6.89 9.84 10.71
N SER A 50 6.33 10.87 10.06
CA SER A 50 4.92 10.88 9.69
C SER A 50 4.56 9.75 8.72
N LEU A 51 5.47 9.39 7.80
CA LEU A 51 5.28 8.25 6.89
C LEU A 51 5.35 6.90 7.64
N GLU A 52 6.20 6.76 8.65
CA GLU A 52 6.26 5.56 9.50
C GLU A 52 4.97 5.35 10.28
N ASP A 53 4.47 6.39 10.94
CA ASP A 53 3.20 6.36 11.67
C ASP A 53 2.04 6.00 10.72
N GLY A 54 1.97 6.67 9.56
CA GLY A 54 0.96 6.36 8.55
C GLY A 54 1.07 4.91 8.03
N THR A 55 2.27 4.34 7.98
CA THR A 55 2.47 2.95 7.56
C THR A 55 1.90 2.00 8.60
N ALA A 56 2.11 2.26 9.89
CA ALA A 56 1.52 1.46 10.96
C ALA A 56 -0.02 1.50 10.94
N ASP A 57 -0.62 2.65 10.65
CA ASP A 57 -2.07 2.79 10.49
C ASP A 57 -2.60 1.98 9.30
N CYS A 58 -1.88 2.01 8.18
CA CYS A 58 -2.18 1.22 6.99
C CYS A 58 -2.12 -0.29 7.28
N GLU A 59 -1.08 -0.75 7.99
CA GLU A 59 -0.93 -2.15 8.41
C GLU A 59 -2.12 -2.59 9.26
N SER A 60 -2.45 -1.83 10.30
CA SER A 60 -3.59 -2.11 11.19
C SER A 60 -4.92 -2.20 10.41
N SER A 61 -5.12 -1.30 9.45
CA SER A 61 -6.33 -1.25 8.64
C SER A 61 -6.47 -2.46 7.70
N ILE A 62 -5.37 -2.92 7.09
CA ILE A 62 -5.38 -4.11 6.22
C ILE A 62 -5.70 -5.38 7.02
N PHE A 63 -5.16 -5.52 8.22
CA PHE A 63 -5.35 -6.72 9.04
C PHE A 63 -6.64 -6.72 9.88
N GLY A 64 -7.30 -5.56 10.04
CA GLY A 64 -8.58 -5.41 10.75
C GLY A 64 -9.80 -5.67 9.87
N GLU A 65 -10.40 -4.61 9.34
CA GLU A 65 -11.55 -4.66 8.42
C GLU A 65 -11.09 -4.28 7.02
N PHE A 66 -10.74 -5.31 6.21
CA PHE A 66 -10.25 -5.26 4.82
C PHE A 66 -10.93 -4.30 3.84
N GLU A 67 -12.09 -3.73 4.18
CA GLU A 67 -12.96 -3.05 3.24
C GLU A 67 -12.71 -1.54 3.15
N LYS A 68 -11.90 -0.95 4.05
CA LYS A 68 -11.94 0.51 4.21
C LYS A 68 -10.81 1.34 3.60
N ASP A 69 -9.63 0.81 3.27
CA ASP A 69 -8.55 1.77 2.99
C ASP A 69 -7.38 1.33 2.09
N ILE A 70 -7.66 0.72 0.93
CA ILE A 70 -6.62 0.62 -0.12
C ILE A 70 -6.19 2.01 -0.64
N GLU A 71 -7.09 2.98 -0.53
CA GLU A 71 -6.82 4.35 -0.95
C GLU A 71 -5.77 5.02 -0.05
N SER A 72 -5.82 4.84 1.28
CA SER A 72 -4.78 5.38 2.18
C SER A 72 -3.40 4.77 1.91
N VAL A 73 -3.31 3.45 1.69
CA VAL A 73 -2.04 2.77 1.37
C VAL A 73 -1.45 3.33 0.07
N TYR A 74 -2.28 3.53 -0.96
CA TYR A 74 -1.84 4.09 -2.23
C TYR A 74 -1.41 5.56 -2.09
N ARG A 75 -2.20 6.38 -1.38
CA ARG A 75 -1.88 7.80 -1.13
C ARG A 75 -0.57 7.93 -0.37
N LEU A 76 -0.40 7.16 0.69
CA LEU A 76 0.82 7.17 1.50
C LEU A 76 2.02 6.66 0.69
N GLY A 77 1.85 5.63 -0.13
CA GLY A 77 2.89 5.16 -1.05
C GLY A 77 3.29 6.24 -2.07
N SER A 78 2.32 7.00 -2.59
CA SER A 78 2.58 8.15 -3.47
C SER A 78 3.37 9.23 -2.76
N ASP A 79 3.00 9.57 -1.52
CA ASP A 79 3.68 10.59 -0.74
C ASP A 79 5.11 10.17 -0.36
N ALA A 80 5.32 8.91 0.04
CA ALA A 80 6.66 8.35 0.25
C ALA A 80 7.52 8.41 -1.01
N SER A 81 6.94 8.15 -2.20
CA SER A 81 7.67 8.25 -3.47
C SER A 81 8.07 9.70 -3.79
N LYS A 82 7.21 10.68 -3.49
CA LYS A 82 7.53 12.11 -3.66
C LYS A 82 8.66 12.53 -2.73
N VAL A 83 8.58 12.20 -1.44
CA VAL A 83 9.63 12.51 -0.45
C VAL A 83 10.95 11.89 -0.88
N ARG A 84 10.96 10.61 -1.26
CA ARG A 84 12.15 9.91 -1.77
C ARG A 84 12.74 10.60 -3.00
N SER A 85 11.90 11.04 -3.95
CA SER A 85 12.35 11.71 -5.17
C SER A 85 12.96 13.09 -4.86
N SER A 86 12.36 13.85 -3.95
CA SER A 86 12.86 15.15 -3.52
C SER A 86 14.18 15.01 -2.76
N LEU A 87 14.26 14.06 -1.83
CA LEU A 87 15.45 13.75 -1.05
C LEU A 87 16.60 13.24 -1.92
N ALA A 88 16.33 12.37 -2.89
CA ALA A 88 17.34 11.96 -3.88
C ALA A 88 17.86 13.13 -4.72
N SER A 89 17.06 14.17 -4.94
CA SER A 89 17.53 15.42 -5.56
C SER A 89 18.38 16.25 -4.59
N LEU A 90 18.07 16.26 -3.30
CA LEU A 90 18.89 16.89 -2.27
C LEU A 90 20.26 16.22 -2.16
N CYS A 91 20.33 14.88 -2.07
CA CYS A 91 21.61 14.14 -2.05
C CYS A 91 22.47 14.51 -3.26
N ARG A 92 21.90 14.47 -4.47
CA ARG A 92 22.61 14.88 -5.70
C ARG A 92 23.04 16.33 -5.69
N PHE A 93 22.29 17.22 -5.02
CA PHE A 93 22.66 18.62 -4.89
C PHE A 93 23.85 18.76 -3.95
N ILE A 94 23.80 18.17 -2.75
CA ILE A 94 24.88 18.17 -1.75
C ILE A 94 26.18 17.62 -2.36
N ASP A 95 26.11 16.47 -3.04
CA ASP A 95 27.25 15.85 -3.75
C ASP A 95 27.86 16.76 -4.82
N ARG A 96 27.07 17.69 -5.37
CA ARG A 96 27.47 18.56 -6.47
C ARG A 96 27.97 19.92 -6.00
N ILE A 97 27.81 20.29 -4.72
CA ILE A 97 28.30 21.57 -4.20
C ILE A 97 29.84 21.53 -4.21
N PRO A 98 30.50 22.31 -5.08
CA PRO A 98 31.95 22.48 -4.98
C PRO A 98 32.24 23.23 -3.68
N ALA A 99 33.30 22.85 -2.96
CA ALA A 99 33.70 23.59 -1.75
C ALA A 99 33.80 25.10 -2.07
N PRO A 100 33.07 25.97 -1.34
CA PRO A 100 33.03 27.39 -1.63
C PRO A 100 34.44 27.97 -1.50
N GLY A 101 35.01 28.33 -2.64
CA GLY A 101 36.18 29.19 -2.75
C GLY A 101 37.43 28.77 -1.97
N ALA A 102 37.96 27.55 -2.16
CA ALA A 102 39.38 27.18 -1.96
C ALA A 102 40.19 28.00 -0.93
N SER A 103 39.64 28.24 0.26
CA SER A 103 40.39 28.73 1.40
C SER A 103 41.04 27.51 2.01
N LYS A 104 42.37 27.55 2.18
CA LYS A 104 43.19 26.43 2.67
C LYS A 104 42.82 25.93 4.09
N ASN A 105 41.72 26.41 4.68
CA ASN A 105 41.35 26.24 6.08
C ASN A 105 39.82 26.20 6.35
N SER A 106 38.94 26.02 5.35
CA SER A 106 37.50 25.85 5.63
C SER A 106 37.15 24.38 5.87
N ASP A 107 36.39 24.13 6.94
CA ASP A 107 35.92 22.79 7.37
C ASP A 107 34.71 22.30 6.55
N TRP A 108 34.21 23.12 5.62
CA TRP A 108 33.09 22.83 4.72
C TRP A 108 33.10 21.42 4.11
N SER A 109 34.26 20.88 3.75
CA SER A 109 34.32 19.53 3.17
C SER A 109 33.91 18.42 4.15
N ALA A 110 34.10 18.63 5.45
CA ALA A 110 33.64 17.72 6.49
C ALA A 110 32.13 17.88 6.72
N ASP A 111 31.64 19.12 6.80
CA ASP A 111 30.22 19.41 6.97
C ASP A 111 29.38 18.89 5.78
N ALA A 112 29.83 19.14 4.55
CA ALA A 112 29.18 18.63 3.35
C ALA A 112 29.15 17.10 3.29
N ALA A 113 30.18 16.43 3.82
CA ALA A 113 30.20 14.96 3.91
C ALA A 113 29.21 14.45 4.97
N ALA A 114 29.11 15.12 6.13
CA ALA A 114 28.13 14.80 7.16
C ALA A 114 26.69 14.97 6.63
N PHE A 115 26.38 16.08 5.96
CA PHE A 115 25.07 16.29 5.35
C PHE A 115 24.74 15.25 4.27
N ALA A 116 25.72 14.82 3.49
CA ALA A 116 25.53 13.77 2.48
C ALA A 116 25.20 12.42 3.13
N GLU A 117 25.89 12.08 4.23
CA GLU A 117 25.63 10.88 5.02
C GLU A 117 24.23 10.90 5.62
N ASP A 118 23.84 12.00 6.29
CA ASP A 118 22.51 12.16 6.88
C ASP A 118 21.39 12.06 5.81
N ALA A 119 21.58 12.71 4.66
CA ALA A 119 20.62 12.67 3.57
C ALA A 119 20.50 11.28 2.93
N ASP A 120 21.60 10.53 2.81
CA ASP A 120 21.61 9.15 2.28
C ASP A 120 20.95 8.16 3.26
N ASP A 121 21.21 8.29 4.55
CA ASP A 121 20.56 7.51 5.60
C ASP A 121 19.04 7.72 5.59
N LEU A 122 18.62 8.99 5.49
CA LEU A 122 17.22 9.34 5.40
C LEU A 122 16.59 8.82 4.10
N LEU A 123 17.32 8.86 2.98
CA LEU A 123 16.86 8.32 1.70
C LEU A 123 16.66 6.81 1.78
N SER A 124 17.59 6.11 2.44
CA SER A 124 17.51 4.68 2.70
C SER A 124 16.30 4.34 3.58
N ARG A 125 16.05 5.13 4.64
CA ARG A 125 14.87 4.98 5.50
C ARG A 125 13.56 5.15 4.74
N VAL A 126 13.38 6.25 4.00
CA VAL A 126 12.16 6.51 3.20
C VAL A 126 11.98 5.46 2.10
N SER A 127 13.07 5.01 1.48
CA SER A 127 13.03 3.91 0.49
C SER A 127 12.55 2.61 1.13
N GLY A 128 12.97 2.32 2.36
CA GLY A 128 12.48 1.19 3.16
C GLY A 128 10.97 1.28 3.44
N ILE A 129 10.47 2.46 3.82
CA ILE A 129 9.03 2.70 4.03
C ILE A 129 8.23 2.45 2.74
N HIS A 130 8.67 3.05 1.62
CA HIS A 130 8.01 2.86 0.32
C HIS A 130 7.97 1.39 -0.10
N ALA A 131 9.04 0.63 0.15
CA ALA A 131 9.08 -0.81 -0.13
C ALA A 131 8.06 -1.59 0.70
N ARG A 132 7.92 -1.28 2.01
CA ARG A 132 6.90 -1.89 2.88
C ARG A 132 5.49 -1.58 2.41
N LEU A 133 5.20 -0.32 2.03
CA LEU A 133 3.89 0.06 1.49
C LEU A 133 3.56 -0.71 0.20
N THR A 134 4.54 -0.90 -0.68
CA THR A 134 4.37 -1.72 -1.90
C THR A 134 4.07 -3.19 -1.56
N GLN A 135 4.73 -3.73 -0.53
CA GLN A 135 4.44 -5.06 -0.02
C GLN A 135 3.02 -5.15 0.54
N LEU A 136 2.54 -4.13 1.26
CA LEU A 136 1.17 -4.08 1.78
C LEU A 136 0.12 -4.08 0.67
N VAL A 137 0.34 -3.32 -0.42
CA VAL A 137 -0.54 -3.39 -1.61
C VAL A 137 -0.59 -4.81 -2.17
N THR A 138 0.54 -5.50 -2.23
CA THR A 138 0.62 -6.88 -2.71
C THR A 138 -0.14 -7.85 -1.80
N VAL A 139 0.03 -7.71 -0.49
CA VAL A 139 -0.69 -8.49 0.53
C VAL A 139 -2.20 -8.25 0.43
N TYR A 140 -2.63 -7.00 0.28
CA TYR A 140 -4.03 -6.64 0.07
C TYR A 140 -4.62 -7.32 -1.17
N LEU A 141 -3.93 -7.26 -2.32
CA LEU A 141 -4.39 -7.92 -3.55
C LEU A 141 -4.52 -9.45 -3.37
N ALA A 142 -3.59 -10.07 -2.65
CA ALA A 142 -3.67 -11.50 -2.34
C ALA A 142 -4.89 -11.83 -1.47
N LEU A 143 -5.22 -10.99 -0.50
CA LEU A 143 -6.36 -11.18 0.41
C LEU A 143 -7.70 -10.95 -0.31
N VAL A 144 -7.78 -9.96 -1.20
CA VAL A 144 -8.93 -9.77 -2.09
C VAL A 144 -9.12 -10.99 -3.00
N ALA A 145 -8.06 -11.50 -3.61
CA ALA A 145 -8.12 -12.70 -4.45
C ALA A 145 -8.56 -13.93 -3.65
N GLN A 146 -8.09 -14.07 -2.40
CA GLN A 146 -8.53 -15.14 -1.51
C GLN A 146 -10.02 -15.04 -1.21
N LYS A 147 -10.53 -13.84 -0.88
CA LYS A 147 -11.96 -13.61 -0.63
C LYS A 147 -12.81 -13.92 -1.87
N GLN A 148 -12.37 -13.49 -3.06
CA GLN A 148 -13.03 -13.84 -4.32
C GLN A 148 -13.06 -15.35 -4.57
N ASN A 149 -11.99 -16.06 -4.23
CA ASN A 149 -11.94 -17.52 -4.36
C ASN A 149 -12.89 -18.21 -3.37
N GLU A 150 -13.00 -17.70 -2.14
CA GLU A 150 -13.98 -18.17 -1.15
C GLU A 150 -15.43 -17.92 -1.61
N ASP A 151 -15.71 -16.73 -2.16
CA ASP A 151 -17.03 -16.40 -2.70
C ASP A 151 -17.37 -17.25 -3.93
N MET A 152 -16.40 -17.53 -4.80
CA MET A 152 -16.59 -18.45 -5.94
C MET A 152 -16.93 -19.87 -5.47
N LYS A 153 -16.30 -20.36 -4.40
CA LYS A 153 -16.64 -21.67 -3.80
C LYS A 153 -18.07 -21.69 -3.28
N ARG A 154 -18.54 -20.61 -2.66
CA ARG A 154 -19.93 -20.48 -2.19
C ARG A 154 -20.93 -20.54 -3.35
N ILE A 155 -20.69 -19.75 -4.40
CA ILE A 155 -21.57 -19.68 -5.57
C ILE A 155 -21.63 -21.04 -6.28
N SER A 156 -20.47 -21.64 -6.55
CA SER A 156 -20.39 -22.95 -7.21
C SER A 156 -20.99 -24.07 -6.36
N GLY A 157 -20.87 -24.01 -5.03
CA GLY A 157 -21.53 -24.92 -4.10
C GLY A 157 -23.06 -24.85 -4.20
N TRP A 158 -23.64 -23.65 -4.19
CA TRP A 158 -25.08 -23.46 -4.39
C TRP A 158 -25.52 -23.91 -5.79
N ALA A 159 -24.75 -23.60 -6.83
CA ALA A 159 -25.04 -24.03 -8.18
C ALA A 159 -25.11 -25.56 -8.29
N ALA A 160 -24.17 -26.29 -7.68
CA ALA A 160 -24.18 -27.76 -7.69
C ALA A 160 -25.38 -28.35 -6.94
N ILE A 161 -25.79 -27.75 -5.81
CA ILE A 161 -26.98 -28.17 -5.06
C ILE A 161 -28.25 -27.99 -5.92
N LEU A 162 -28.39 -26.86 -6.62
CA LEU A 162 -29.55 -26.57 -7.47
C LEU A 162 -29.52 -27.34 -8.81
N PHE A 163 -28.32 -27.66 -9.32
CA PHE A 163 -28.14 -28.41 -10.55
C PHE A 163 -28.57 -29.87 -10.41
N THR A 164 -28.39 -30.46 -9.23
CA THR A 164 -28.72 -31.87 -8.94
C THR A 164 -30.20 -32.22 -9.26
N PRO A 165 -31.22 -31.56 -8.68
CA PRO A 165 -32.61 -31.86 -9.00
C PRO A 165 -32.96 -31.46 -10.44
N SER A 166 -32.33 -30.40 -10.98
CA SER A 166 -32.54 -29.95 -12.35
C SER A 166 -32.11 -31.01 -13.37
N LEU A 167 -30.97 -31.68 -13.14
CA LEU A 167 -30.47 -32.76 -14.00
C LEU A 167 -31.42 -33.95 -13.99
N VAL A 168 -31.89 -34.37 -12.81
CA VAL A 168 -32.83 -35.50 -12.71
C VAL A 168 -34.17 -35.13 -13.36
N GLY A 169 -34.67 -33.91 -13.14
CA GLY A 169 -35.86 -33.39 -13.82
C GLY A 169 -35.70 -33.34 -15.34
N ALA A 170 -34.52 -32.96 -15.84
CA ALA A 170 -34.22 -32.97 -17.27
C ALA A 170 -34.23 -34.40 -17.86
N ILE A 171 -33.63 -35.37 -17.15
CA ILE A 171 -33.63 -36.79 -17.58
C ILE A 171 -35.06 -37.32 -17.68
N TYR A 172 -35.87 -37.09 -16.65
CA TYR A 172 -37.27 -37.52 -16.63
C TYR A 172 -38.18 -36.70 -17.55
N GLY A 173 -37.76 -35.50 -17.97
CA GLY A 173 -38.45 -34.67 -18.95
C GLY A 173 -38.23 -35.10 -20.41
N MET A 174 -37.29 -36.02 -20.67
CA MET A 174 -37.09 -36.57 -22.01
C MET A 174 -38.21 -37.58 -22.35
N ASN A 175 -38.91 -37.37 -23.47
CA ASN A 175 -39.98 -38.25 -23.97
C ASN A 175 -39.43 -39.58 -24.52
N PHE A 176 -38.89 -40.45 -23.67
CA PHE A 176 -38.54 -41.81 -24.06
C PHE A 176 -39.75 -42.75 -23.90
N GLU A 177 -40.09 -43.46 -24.98
CA GLU A 177 -41.26 -44.33 -25.09
C GLU A 177 -41.09 -45.69 -24.37
N SER A 178 -39.91 -46.00 -23.84
CA SER A 178 -39.62 -47.22 -23.08
C SER A 178 -38.55 -46.96 -22.03
N ILE A 179 -38.92 -46.29 -20.94
CA ILE A 179 -38.10 -46.22 -19.72
C ILE A 179 -38.61 -47.32 -18.77
N PRO A 180 -37.89 -48.44 -18.57
CA PRO A 180 -38.35 -49.55 -17.72
C PRO A 180 -38.52 -49.16 -16.24
N GLU A 181 -37.95 -48.03 -15.81
CA GLU A 181 -38.08 -47.48 -14.46
C GLU A 181 -39.44 -46.78 -14.22
N LEU A 182 -40.15 -46.39 -15.29
CA LEU A 182 -41.39 -45.60 -15.21
C LEU A 182 -42.65 -46.45 -15.04
N THR A 183 -42.59 -47.73 -15.39
CA THR A 183 -43.68 -48.69 -15.21
C THR A 183 -43.77 -49.26 -13.79
N TRP A 184 -42.84 -48.87 -12.90
CA TRP A 184 -42.83 -49.27 -11.51
C TRP A 184 -43.47 -48.18 -10.63
N ASP A 185 -44.48 -48.55 -9.83
CA ASP A 185 -45.22 -47.61 -8.96
C ASP A 185 -44.34 -46.81 -7.99
N PHE A 186 -43.15 -47.32 -7.66
CA PHE A 186 -42.19 -46.67 -6.77
C PHE A 186 -41.12 -45.84 -7.48
N GLY A 187 -41.04 -45.85 -8.81
CA GLY A 187 -39.99 -45.14 -9.56
C GLY A 187 -40.00 -43.63 -9.31
N TYR A 188 -41.16 -42.99 -9.41
CA TYR A 188 -41.29 -41.54 -9.20
C TYR A 188 -41.01 -41.10 -7.75
N PRO A 189 -41.60 -41.74 -6.70
CA PRO A 189 -41.24 -41.45 -5.31
C PRO A 189 -39.76 -41.68 -5.00
N LEU A 190 -39.15 -42.75 -5.52
CA LEU A 190 -37.74 -43.06 -5.31
C LEU A 190 -36.84 -41.99 -5.94
N SER A 191 -37.19 -41.49 -7.13
CA SER A 191 -36.45 -40.42 -7.81
C SER A 191 -36.47 -39.11 -7.05
N ILE A 192 -37.63 -38.70 -6.51
CA ILE A 192 -37.71 -37.52 -5.63
C ILE A 192 -36.86 -37.74 -4.37
N LEU A 193 -36.97 -38.92 -3.75
CA LEU A 193 -36.17 -39.24 -2.58
C LEU A 193 -34.66 -39.18 -2.88
N ALA A 194 -34.23 -39.72 -4.02
CA ALA A 194 -32.85 -39.67 -4.47
C ALA A 194 -32.37 -38.22 -4.71
N MET A 195 -33.17 -37.36 -5.36
CA MET A 195 -32.84 -35.94 -5.54
C MET A 195 -32.63 -35.24 -4.19
N VAL A 196 -33.54 -35.46 -3.23
CA VAL A 196 -33.47 -34.85 -1.90
C VAL A 196 -32.24 -35.37 -1.15
N ILE A 197 -31.97 -36.67 -1.18
CA ILE A 197 -30.81 -37.28 -0.51
C ILE A 197 -29.50 -36.74 -1.10
N ILE A 198 -29.36 -36.68 -2.43
CA ILE A 198 -28.13 -36.19 -3.07
C ILE A 198 -27.94 -34.70 -2.80
N SER A 199 -29.01 -33.89 -2.90
CA SER A 199 -28.95 -32.45 -2.64
C SER A 199 -28.62 -32.16 -1.17
N ALA A 200 -29.25 -32.87 -0.23
CA ALA A 200 -28.96 -32.78 1.20
C ALA A 200 -27.55 -33.29 1.53
N GLY A 201 -27.08 -34.33 0.84
CA GLY A 201 -25.73 -34.85 0.93
C GLY A 201 -24.69 -33.81 0.51
N LEU A 202 -24.86 -33.19 -0.66
CA LEU A 202 -24.00 -32.10 -1.13
C LEU A 202 -24.01 -30.92 -0.16
N TYR A 203 -25.19 -30.53 0.33
CA TYR A 203 -25.33 -29.48 1.34
C TYR A 203 -24.53 -29.82 2.61
N ALA A 204 -24.66 -31.04 3.14
CA ALA A 204 -23.94 -31.48 4.32
C ALA A 204 -22.42 -31.51 4.10
N VAL A 205 -21.96 -31.96 2.93
CA VAL A 205 -20.53 -31.97 2.57
C VAL A 205 -19.98 -30.54 2.46
N PHE A 206 -20.64 -29.65 1.74
CA PHE A 206 -20.19 -28.27 1.57
C PHE A 206 -20.25 -27.48 2.87
N ARG A 207 -21.27 -27.70 3.71
CA ARG A 207 -21.36 -27.10 5.04
C ARG A 207 -20.25 -27.60 5.97
N ARG A 208 -19.89 -28.90 5.89
CA ARG A 208 -18.75 -29.44 6.65
C ARG A 208 -17.41 -28.85 6.19
N GLN A 209 -17.28 -28.54 4.90
CA GLN A 209 -16.08 -27.91 4.34
C GLN A 209 -16.02 -26.38 4.54
N ARG A 210 -17.03 -25.76 5.20
CA ARG A 210 -17.16 -24.31 5.36
C ARG A 210 -17.19 -23.54 4.03
N TRP A 211 -17.65 -24.20 2.96
CA TRP A 211 -17.88 -23.54 1.67
C TRP A 211 -19.24 -22.84 1.62
N LEU A 212 -20.06 -23.03 2.65
CA LEU A 212 -21.38 -22.44 2.87
C LEU A 212 -21.46 -21.90 4.30
#